data_AF-A0A7U5Y462-F1
#
_entry.id   AF-A0A7U5Y462-F1
#
_cell.length_a   1.000
_cell.length_b   1.000
_cell.length_c   1.000
_cell.angle_alpha   90.00
_cell.angle_beta   90.00
_cell.angle_gamma   90.00
#
_symmetry.space_group_name_H-M   'P 1'
#
loop_
_entity.id
_entity.type
_entity.pdbx_description
1 polymer ?
#
loop_
_entity_poly.entity_id
_entity_poly.type
_entity_poly.pdbx_seq_one_letter_code
_entity_poly.pdbx_strand_id
1 'polypeptide(L)' 'MLTLVLGWFAAALVNAENQRHALLTRQCQDRVFKEEVDKTCLLNVRSREHWWQHLSYALGHLSPEK' A
#
# COMPACT_ATOMS: atom_id res chain seq x y z
N MET A 1 -5.66 21.94 13.08
CA MET A 1 -4.44 21.93 12.24
C MET A 1 -3.66 20.64 12.44
N LEU A 2 -3.07 20.37 13.62
CA LEU A 2 -2.29 19.15 13.85
C LEU A 2 -3.06 17.84 13.59
N THR A 3 -4.30 17.74 14.07
CA THR A 3 -5.15 16.55 13.85
C THR A 3 -5.45 16.29 12.38
N LEU A 4 -5.62 17.34 11.58
CA LEU A 4 -5.83 17.23 10.14
C LEU A 4 -4.55 16.74 9.44
N VAL A 5 -3.39 17.26 9.85
CA VAL A 5 -2.09 16.81 9.31
C VAL A 5 -1.85 15.34 9.66
N LEU A 6 -2.11 14.94 10.91
CA LEU A 6 -1.97 13.54 11.34
C LEU A 6 -2.93 12.62 10.60
N GLY A 7 -4.18 13.03 10.41
CA GLY A 7 -5.16 12.27 9.65
C GLY A 7 -4.78 12.11 8.18
N TRP A 8 -4.34 13.21 7.55
CA TRP A 8 -3.85 13.18 6.16
C TRP A 8 -2.62 12.28 6.02
N PHE A 9 -1.66 12.40 6.95
CA PHE A 9 -0.44 11.59 6.93
C PHE A 9 -0.76 10.10 7.13
N ALA A 10 -1.65 9.76 8.05
CA ALA A 10 -2.10 8.38 8.25
C ALA A 10 -2.76 7.81 6.99
N ALA A 11 -3.62 8.57 6.33
CA ALA A 11 -4.25 8.16 5.07
C ALA A 11 -3.21 7.95 3.95
N ALA A 12 -2.24 8.86 3.82
CA ALA A 12 -1.14 8.73 2.86
C ALA A 12 -0.29 7.49 3.14
N LEU A 13 0.02 7.22 4.41
CA LEU A 13 0.80 6.05 4.82
C LEU A 13 0.07 4.74 4.54
N VAL A 14 -1.24 4.67 4.84
CA VAL A 14 -2.09 3.52 4.50
C VAL A 14 -2.09 3.27 2.99
N ASN A 15 -2.24 4.32 2.18
CA ASN A 15 -2.24 4.19 0.72
C ASN A 15 -0.89 3.67 0.19
N ALA A 16 0.22 4.23 0.67
CA ALA A 16 1.55 3.81 0.27
C ALA A 16 1.84 2.34 0.65
N GLU A 17 1.50 1.92 1.87
CA GLU A 17 1.71 0.55 2.32
C GLU A 17 0.79 -0.45 1.60
N ASN A 18 -0.43 -0.05 1.26
CA ASN A 18 -1.33 -0.86 0.45
C ASN A 18 -0.75 -1.12 -0.95
N GLN A 19 -0.15 -0.11 -1.59
CA GLN A 19 0.54 -0.28 -2.87
C GLN A 19 1.79 -1.16 -2.73
N ARG A 20 2.63 -0.91 -1.72
CA ARG A 20 3.82 -1.74 -1.44
C ARG A 20 3.44 -3.22 -1.30
N HIS A 21 2.44 -3.52 -0.47
CA HIS A 21 2.02 -4.89 -0.23
C HIS A 21 1.42 -5.53 -1.48
N ALA A 22 0.64 -4.80 -2.28
CA ALA A 22 0.12 -5.29 -3.55
C ALA A 22 1.26 -5.68 -4.53
N LEU A 23 2.35 -4.91 -4.56
CA LEU A 23 3.53 -5.23 -5.37
C LEU A 23 4.27 -6.46 -4.85
N LEU A 24 4.53 -6.53 -3.54
CA LEU A 24 5.20 -7.68 -2.91
C LEU A 24 4.45 -8.99 -3.12
N THR A 25 3.11 -8.93 -3.08
CA THR A 25 2.23 -10.10 -3.25
C THR A 25 1.77 -10.31 -4.69
N ARG A 26 2.30 -9.54 -5.65
CA ARG A 26 1.98 -9.65 -7.09
C ARG A 26 0.48 -9.55 -7.43
N GLN A 27 -0.30 -8.83 -6.62
CA GLN A 27 -1.75 -8.69 -6.82
C GLN A 27 -2.13 -7.85 -8.04
N CYS A 28 -1.23 -6.98 -8.50
CA CYS A 28 -1.43 -6.10 -9.66
C CYS A 28 -0.50 -6.42 -10.83
N GLN A 29 -0.24 -7.70 -11.11
CA GLN A 29 0.46 -8.09 -12.35
C GLN A 29 -0.44 -7.85 -13.57
N ASP A 30 0.15 -7.30 -14.63
CA ASP A 30 -0.57 -7.11 -15.89
C ASP A 30 -0.94 -8.48 -16.50
N ARG A 31 -2.17 -8.55 -17.04
CA ARG A 31 -2.74 -9.81 -17.56
C ARG A 31 -2.14 -10.21 -18.91
N VAL A 32 -1.70 -9.23 -19.70
CA VAL A 32 -1.12 -9.41 -21.03
C VAL A 32 0.40 -9.51 -20.91
N PHE A 33 1.01 -8.58 -20.16
CA PHE A 33 2.45 -8.47 -19.97
C PHE A 33 2.83 -8.89 -18.55
N LYS A 34 3.05 -10.19 -18.30
CA LYS A 34 3.29 -10.74 -16.95
C LYS A 34 4.49 -10.14 -16.20
N GLU A 35 5.42 -9.51 -16.91
CA GLU A 35 6.58 -8.82 -16.34
C GLU A 35 6.27 -7.38 -15.92
N GLU A 36 5.13 -6.84 -16.33
CA GLU A 36 4.68 -5.48 -16.03
C GLU A 36 3.65 -5.43 -14.89
N VAL A 37 3.50 -4.23 -14.32
CA VAL A 37 2.54 -3.93 -13.25
C VAL A 37 1.38 -3.13 -13.83
N ASP A 38 0.16 -3.60 -13.57
CA ASP A 38 -1.05 -2.85 -13.86
C ASP A 38 -1.18 -1.67 -12.88
N LYS A 39 -0.84 -0.47 -13.39
CA LYS A 39 -0.93 0.78 -12.63
C LYS A 39 -2.37 1.13 -12.23
N THR A 40 -3.35 0.74 -13.02
CA THR A 40 -4.77 0.99 -12.74
C THR A 40 -5.23 0.14 -11.56
N CYS A 41 -4.80 -1.13 -11.51
CA CYS A 41 -4.96 -1.97 -10.33
C CYS A 41 -4.29 -1.32 -9.12
N LEU A 42 -3.04 -0.88 -9.23
CA LEU A 42 -2.27 -0.33 -8.11
C LEU A 42 -2.91 0.92 -7.48
N LEU A 43 -3.63 1.71 -8.26
CA LEU A 43 -4.37 2.89 -7.76
C LEU A 43 -5.61 2.52 -6.92
N ASN A 44 -6.20 1.34 -7.15
CA ASN A 44 -7.50 0.96 -6.58
C ASN A 44 -7.47 -0.31 -5.73
N VAL A 45 -6.31 -0.97 -5.65
CA VAL A 45 -6.13 -2.25 -4.96
C VAL A 45 -6.49 -2.13 -3.48
N ARG A 46 -7.02 -3.20 -2.91
CA ARG A 46 -7.14 -3.38 -1.46
C ARG A 46 -6.41 -4.66 -1.10
N SER A 47 -5.15 -4.52 -0.73
CA SER A 47 -4.25 -5.67 -0.60
C SER A 47 -4.36 -6.39 0.74
N ARG A 48 -5.08 -5.78 1.70
CA ARG A 48 -5.47 -6.35 2.98
C ARG A 48 -6.94 -6.03 3.25
N GLU A 49 -7.55 -6.79 4.16
CA GLU A 49 -8.97 -6.64 4.52
C GLU A 49 -9.27 -5.27 5.14
N HIS A 50 -8.29 -4.69 5.84
CA HIS A 50 -8.52 -3.63 6.80
C HIS A 50 -7.43 -2.57 6.77
N TRP A 51 -7.83 -1.29 6.73
CA TRP A 51 -6.92 -0.15 6.56
C TRP A 51 -5.86 -0.05 7.68
N TRP A 52 -6.23 -0.38 8.91
CA TRP A 52 -5.33 -0.28 10.06
C TRP A 52 -4.18 -1.29 10.00
N GLN A 53 -4.35 -2.42 9.29
CA GLN A 53 -3.26 -3.38 9.11
C GLN A 53 -2.10 -2.77 8.33
N HIS A 54 -2.40 -1.90 7.34
CA HIS A 54 -1.37 -1.14 6.64
C HIS A 54 -0.69 -0.14 7.57
N LEU A 55 -1.45 0.58 8.38
CA LEU A 55 -0.90 1.56 9.31
C LEU A 55 0.00 0.89 10.36
N SER A 56 -0.46 -0.19 10.98
CA SER A 56 0.29 -0.97 11.97
C SER A 56 1.56 -1.58 11.35
N TYR A 57 1.48 -2.12 10.13
CA TYR A 57 2.65 -2.67 9.46
C TYR A 57 3.68 -1.57 9.18
N ALA A 58 3.26 -0.45 8.60
CA ALA A 58 4.15 0.65 8.24
C ALA A 58 4.86 1.26 9.46
N LEU A 59 4.18 1.34 10.61
CA LEU A 59 4.79 1.81 11.85
C LEU A 59 5.75 0.79 12.49
N GLY A 60 5.52 -0.51 12.27
CA GLY A 60 6.36 -1.58 12.80
C GLY A 60 7.56 -1.96 11.91
N HIS A 61 7.50 -1.66 10.61
CA HIS A 61 8.49 -2.09 9.62
C HIS A 61 9.08 -0.87 8.91
N LEU A 62 9.89 -0.11 9.64
CA LEU A 62 10.51 1.14 9.17
C LEU A 62 11.73 0.90 8.25
N SER A 63 12.07 -0.35 7.97
CA SER A 63 13.15 -0.73 7.08
C SER A 63 12.68 -1.85 6.15
N PRO A 64 13.21 -1.91 4.91
CA PRO A 64 12.93 -3.02 4.02
C PRO A 64 13.29 -4.35 4.68
N GLU A 65 12.48 -5.38 4.45
CA GLU A 65 12.89 -6.75 4.78
C GLU A 65 14.09 -7.12 3.91
N LYS A 66 15.06 -7.83 4.51
CA LYS A 66 16.33 -8.22 3.87
C LYS A 66 16.13 -9.28 2.80
#